data_AF-C8X0R8-F1
#
_entry.id   AF-C8X0R8-F1
#
_cell.length_a   1.000
_cell.length_b   1.000
_cell.length_c   1.000
_cell.angle_alpha   90.00
_cell.angle_beta   90.00
_cell.angle_gamma   90.00
#
_symmetry.space_group_name_H-M   'P 1'
#
loop_
_entity.id
_entity.type
_entity.pdbx_description
1 polymer ?
#
loop_
_entity_poly.entity_id
_entity_poly.type
_entity_poly.pdbx_seq_one_letter_code
_entity_poly.pdbx_strand_id
1 'polypeptide(L)'
;MRCILPRLMSHLVVPVVVLAFVALLSGMGSSSTKIVRQVPEPDRSFTVVIRDVAARSYEVDHFSIQGVTYLPAQLGKAKLGIDFNRIARVDMLDQGEAFSARIRFQDGTRQEVQLEPDITFTGQSKWGPIELSIGDIYSFEFQTE
;
A
#
# COMPACT_ATOMS: atom_id res chain seq x y z
N MET A 1 -24.30 -5.95 -69.15
CA MET A 1 -24.12 -6.81 -67.95
C MET A 1 -23.29 -6.04 -66.94
N ARG A 2 -23.80 -5.89 -65.71
CA ARG A 2 -23.18 -5.16 -64.60
C ARG A 2 -22.09 -6.02 -63.94
N CYS A 3 -20.91 -5.46 -63.66
CA CYS A 3 -20.00 -5.99 -62.64
C CYS A 3 -19.64 -4.86 -61.68
N ILE A 4 -20.34 -4.84 -60.54
CA ILE A 4 -20.04 -4.01 -59.37
C ILE A 4 -19.29 -4.93 -58.40
N LEU A 5 -17.97 -4.84 -58.31
CA LEU A 5 -17.20 -5.23 -57.12
C LEU A 5 -15.72 -4.86 -57.36
N PRO A 6 -15.21 -3.79 -56.73
CA PRO A 6 -14.16 -4.03 -55.74
C PRO A 6 -14.14 -2.91 -54.68
N ARG A 7 -15.15 -2.85 -53.81
CA ARG A 7 -15.10 -1.92 -52.64
C ARG A 7 -15.27 -2.60 -51.30
N LEU A 8 -15.75 -3.85 -51.25
CA LEU A 8 -16.10 -4.49 -49.99
C LEU A 8 -14.92 -5.14 -49.25
N MET A 9 -13.82 -5.48 -49.93
CA MET A 9 -12.66 -6.15 -49.31
C MET A 9 -11.70 -5.21 -48.57
N SER A 10 -11.73 -3.89 -48.81
CA SER A 10 -10.83 -2.92 -48.15
C SER A 10 -11.34 -2.50 -46.76
N HIS A 11 -12.66 -2.45 -46.57
CA HIS A 11 -13.28 -1.97 -45.33
C HIS A 11 -13.26 -2.98 -44.18
N LEU A 12 -12.92 -4.24 -44.45
CA LEU A 12 -12.88 -5.31 -43.45
C LEU A 12 -11.46 -5.60 -42.92
N VAL A 13 -10.42 -5.16 -43.64
CA VAL A 13 -9.02 -5.34 -43.24
C VAL A 13 -8.62 -4.37 -42.13
N VAL A 14 -9.08 -3.12 -42.21
CA VAL A 14 -8.79 -2.08 -41.20
C VAL A 14 -9.26 -2.45 -39.80
N PRO A 15 -10.52 -2.89 -39.56
CA PRO A 15 -10.96 -3.23 -38.20
C PRO A 15 -10.22 -4.45 -37.62
N VAL A 16 -9.83 -5.42 -38.45
CA VAL A 16 -9.09 -6.62 -38.01
C VAL A 16 -7.65 -6.27 -37.59
N VAL A 17 -6.98 -5.38 -38.32
CA VAL A 17 -5.63 -4.91 -37.98
C VAL A 17 -5.64 -4.06 -36.70
N VAL A 18 -6.66 -3.22 -36.51
CA VAL A 18 -6.81 -2.42 -35.29
C VAL A 18 -7.05 -3.32 -34.07
N LEU A 19 -7.90 -4.35 -34.19
CA LEU A 19 -8.17 -5.29 -33.10
C LEU A 19 -6.92 -6.09 -32.69
N ALA A 20 -6.09 -6.48 -33.67
CA ALA A 20 -4.82 -7.16 -33.42
C ALA A 20 -3.79 -6.24 -32.71
N PHE A 21 -3.78 -4.94 -33.04
CA PHE A 21 -2.92 -3.96 -32.36
C PHE A 21 -3.34 -3.71 -30.89
N VAL A 22 -4.64 -3.68 -30.59
CA VAL A 22 -5.14 -3.51 -29.21
C VAL A 22 -4.78 -4.72 -28.33
N ALA A 23 -4.83 -5.93 -28.88
CA ALA A 23 -4.41 -7.13 -28.16
C ALA A 23 -2.90 -7.13 -27.80
N LEU A 24 -2.05 -6.60 -28.69
CA LEU A 24 -0.61 -6.46 -28.45
C LEU A 24 -0.28 -5.39 -27.38
N LEU A 25 -1.12 -4.36 -27.22
CA LEU A 25 -0.93 -3.32 -26.21
C LEU A 25 -1.38 -3.74 -24.80
N SER A 26 -2.11 -4.85 -24.68
CA SER A 26 -2.67 -5.33 -23.39
C SER A 26 -1.69 -6.19 -22.58
N GLY A 27 -0.45 -6.39 -23.06
CA GLY A 27 0.50 -7.37 -22.52
C GLY A 27 1.49 -6.89 -21.46
N MET A 28 1.47 -5.61 -21.06
CA MET A 28 2.46 -5.07 -20.11
C MET A 28 1.87 -4.87 -18.71
N GLY A 29 1.46 -5.98 -18.08
CA GLY A 29 1.28 -6.05 -16.64
C GLY A 29 2.54 -6.61 -15.98
N SER A 30 3.60 -5.82 -15.85
CA SER A 30 4.78 -6.24 -15.07
C SER A 30 4.46 -6.11 -13.59
N SER A 31 3.93 -7.18 -12.99
CA SER A 31 3.95 -7.34 -11.53
C SER A 31 5.38 -7.68 -11.11
N SER A 32 6.31 -6.74 -11.21
CA SER A 32 7.63 -6.90 -10.62
C SER A 32 7.46 -6.83 -9.11
N THR A 33 7.42 -7.99 -8.46
CA THR A 33 7.60 -8.09 -7.01
C THR A 33 8.96 -7.51 -6.68
N LYS A 34 8.98 -6.24 -6.28
CA LYS A 34 10.18 -5.54 -5.85
C LYS A 34 10.67 -6.24 -4.58
N ILE A 35 11.74 -7.02 -4.70
CA ILE A 35 12.38 -7.63 -3.54
C ILE A 35 13.06 -6.50 -2.77
N VAL A 36 12.61 -6.26 -1.54
CA VAL A 36 13.21 -5.30 -0.61
C VAL A 36 14.60 -5.81 -0.26
N ARG A 37 15.65 -5.13 -0.74
CA ARG A 37 17.04 -5.53 -0.48
C ARG A 37 17.63 -4.86 0.75
N GLN A 38 17.07 -3.72 1.18
CA GLN A 38 17.60 -2.93 2.28
C GLN A 38 16.47 -2.12 2.92
N VAL A 39 16.34 -2.23 4.24
CA VAL A 39 15.44 -1.38 5.04
C VAL A 39 16.24 -0.14 5.45
N PRO A 40 15.72 1.07 5.24
CA PRO A 40 16.35 2.28 5.74
C PRO A 40 16.51 2.21 7.26
N GLU A 41 17.66 2.66 7.77
CA GLU A 41 17.89 2.70 9.21
C GLU A 41 17.05 3.83 9.84
N PRO A 42 16.18 3.54 10.81
CA PRO A 42 15.29 4.53 11.39
C PRO A 42 15.98 5.39 12.44
N ASP A 43 15.44 6.59 12.68
CA ASP A 43 15.94 7.51 13.71
C ASP A 43 15.84 6.94 15.14
N ARG A 44 14.87 6.05 15.36
CA ARG A 44 14.68 5.25 16.58
C ARG A 44 14.23 3.84 16.18
N SER A 45 14.63 2.82 16.94
CA SER A 45 14.16 1.46 16.69
C SER A 45 12.87 1.20 17.45
N PHE A 46 11.87 0.68 16.76
CA PHE A 46 10.61 0.24 17.34
C PHE A 46 10.33 -1.19 16.87
N THR A 47 9.89 -2.02 17.82
CA THR A 47 9.38 -3.36 17.53
C THR A 47 7.86 -3.32 17.55
N VAL A 48 7.24 -3.84 16.49
CA VAL A 48 5.78 -3.91 16.37
C VAL A 48 5.34 -5.33 16.04
N VAL A 49 4.14 -5.69 16.50
CA VAL A 49 3.43 -6.86 16.02
C VAL A 49 2.40 -6.39 15.00
N ILE A 50 2.59 -6.78 13.74
CA ILE A 50 1.68 -6.46 12.65
C ILE A 50 0.70 -7.62 12.47
N ARG A 51 -0.56 -7.30 12.20
CA ARG A 51 -1.56 -8.22 11.68
C ARG A 51 -1.95 -7.78 10.27
N ASP A 52 -1.80 -8.66 9.29
CA ASP A 52 -2.20 -8.39 7.92
C ASP A 52 -3.70 -8.68 7.67
N VAL A 53 -4.19 -8.28 6.50
CA VAL A 53 -5.56 -8.55 6.04
C VAL A 53 -5.87 -10.05 5.86
N ALA A 54 -4.84 -10.89 5.73
CA ALA A 54 -4.95 -12.35 5.69
C ALA A 54 -4.91 -13.00 7.10
N ALA A 55 -5.05 -12.18 8.16
CA ALA A 55 -5.04 -12.56 9.56
C ALA A 55 -3.74 -13.24 10.04
N ARG A 56 -2.62 -13.04 9.34
CA ARG A 56 -1.29 -13.47 9.79
C ARG A 56 -0.68 -12.41 10.68
N SER A 57 0.11 -12.86 11.65
CA SER A 57 0.85 -11.98 12.54
C SER A 57 2.33 -12.23 12.47
N TYR A 58 3.11 -11.16 12.51
CA TYR A 58 4.55 -11.22 12.52
C TYR A 58 5.13 -10.01 13.28
N GLU A 59 6.26 -10.27 13.92
CA GLU A 59 7.03 -9.29 14.66
C GLU A 59 8.03 -8.62 13.72
N VAL A 60 8.15 -7.30 13.86
CA VAL A 60 8.91 -6.44 12.95
C VAL A 60 9.70 -5.44 13.77
N ASP A 61 11.02 -5.54 13.69
CA ASP A 61 11.99 -4.61 14.28
C ASP A 61 12.32 -3.47 13.32
N HIS A 62 12.90 -2.39 13.84
CA HIS A 62 13.27 -1.21 13.06
C HIS A 62 12.09 -0.66 12.23
N PHE A 63 10.89 -0.75 12.79
CA PHE A 63 9.66 -0.37 12.12
C PHE A 63 9.64 1.13 11.81
N SER A 64 9.43 1.47 10.55
CA SER A 64 9.48 2.86 10.06
C SER A 64 8.70 3.04 8.76
N ILE A 65 8.51 4.29 8.37
CA ILE A 65 8.03 4.67 7.03
C ILE A 65 9.21 5.34 6.34
N GLN A 66 9.89 4.67 5.41
CA GLN A 66 11.06 5.25 4.72
C GLN A 66 12.16 5.77 5.68
N GLY A 67 12.38 5.10 6.81
CA GLY A 67 13.38 5.50 7.81
C GLY A 67 12.92 6.58 8.80
N VAL A 68 11.67 7.04 8.74
CA VAL A 68 11.10 7.94 9.76
C VAL A 68 10.13 7.22 10.70
N THR A 69 10.11 7.64 11.97
CA THR A 69 9.29 7.03 13.03
C THR A 69 8.09 7.90 13.46
N TYR A 70 7.40 8.48 12.48
CA TYR A 70 6.13 9.16 12.67
C TYR A 70 5.08 8.62 11.71
N LEU A 71 3.83 8.52 12.17
CA LEU A 71 2.69 8.17 11.34
C LEU A 71 2.10 9.45 10.74
N PRO A 72 2.21 9.69 9.43
CA PRO A 72 1.54 10.82 8.79
C PRO A 72 0.03 10.57 8.79
N ALA A 73 -0.72 11.56 9.28
CA ALA A 73 -2.16 11.49 9.43
C ALA A 73 -2.82 12.86 9.21
N GLN A 74 -4.12 12.84 8.96
CA GLN A 74 -4.97 14.01 8.80
C GLN A 74 -6.12 13.97 9.81
N LEU A 75 -6.36 15.11 10.46
CA LEU A 75 -7.48 15.31 11.37
C LEU A 75 -8.27 16.55 10.92
N GLY A 76 -9.41 16.32 10.28
CA GLY A 76 -10.16 17.38 9.61
C GLY A 76 -9.32 18.00 8.49
N LYS A 77 -8.93 19.28 8.63
CA LYS A 77 -8.06 19.97 7.67
C LYS A 77 -6.58 20.02 8.09
N ALA A 78 -6.26 19.52 9.28
CA ALA A 78 -4.89 19.56 9.80
C ALA A 78 -4.12 18.31 9.33
N LYS A 79 -2.88 18.52 8.88
CA LYS A 79 -1.89 17.45 8.69
C LYS A 79 -1.03 17.33 9.95
N LEU A 80 -0.79 16.12 10.41
CA LEU A 80 0.00 15.85 11.62
C LEU A 80 0.89 14.63 11.40
N GLY A 81 2.06 14.63 12.04
CA GLY A 81 2.91 13.46 12.21
C GLY A 81 2.79 12.98 13.64
N ILE A 82 2.26 11.77 13.84
CA ILE A 82 2.10 11.19 15.18
C ILE A 82 3.35 10.37 15.49
N ASP A 83 4.11 10.78 16.49
CA ASP A 83 5.29 10.05 16.96
C ASP A 83 4.91 8.62 17.36
N PHE A 84 5.63 7.63 16.82
CA PHE A 84 5.46 6.22 17.16
C PHE A 84 5.57 5.95 18.67
N ASN A 85 6.41 6.69 19.38
CA ASN A 85 6.55 6.58 20.83
C ASN A 85 5.31 7.05 21.61
N ARG A 86 4.30 7.61 20.95
CA ARG A 86 3.01 7.94 21.59
C ARG A 86 1.93 6.93 21.29
N ILE A 87 2.16 6.05 20.30
CA ILE A 87 1.19 5.10 19.81
C ILE A 87 1.37 3.77 20.56
N ALA A 88 0.28 3.26 21.11
CA ALA A 88 0.23 1.89 21.58
C ALA A 88 -0.20 0.95 20.46
N ARG A 89 -1.27 1.32 19.72
CA ARG A 89 -1.86 0.48 18.69
C ARG A 89 -2.55 1.31 17.62
N VAL A 90 -2.51 0.82 16.38
CA VAL A 90 -3.27 1.34 15.25
C VAL A 90 -4.13 0.22 14.70
N ASP A 91 -5.43 0.46 14.63
CA ASP A 91 -6.40 -0.43 13.99
C ASP A 91 -6.91 0.25 12.71
N MET A 92 -6.73 -0.40 11.55
CA MET A 92 -7.25 0.11 10.29
C MET A 92 -8.77 -0.04 10.26
N LEU A 93 -9.45 0.97 9.72
CA LEU A 93 -10.90 0.98 9.56
C LEU A 93 -11.21 0.76 8.08
N ASP A 94 -12.03 -0.26 7.80
CA ASP A 94 -12.51 -0.52 6.44
C ASP A 94 -13.55 0.55 6.06
N GLN A 95 -13.13 1.53 5.25
CA GLN A 95 -13.97 2.63 4.76
C GLN A 95 -13.93 2.78 3.23
N GLY A 96 -13.66 1.70 2.49
CA GLY A 96 -13.67 1.72 1.02
C GLY A 96 -12.48 2.51 0.44
N GLU A 97 -12.71 3.74 -0.03
CA GLU A 97 -11.68 4.55 -0.72
C GLU A 97 -10.81 5.39 0.23
N ALA A 98 -11.22 5.57 1.49
CA ALA A 98 -10.45 6.34 2.48
C ALA A 98 -9.77 5.40 3.48
N PHE A 99 -8.46 5.54 3.66
CA PHE A 99 -7.74 4.87 4.74
C PHE A 99 -7.95 5.65 6.02
N SER A 100 -8.91 5.23 6.83
CA SER A 100 -9.10 5.74 8.19
C SER A 100 -8.49 4.75 9.18
N ALA A 101 -7.97 5.26 10.29
CA ALA A 101 -7.44 4.42 11.35
C ALA A 101 -7.84 4.94 12.72
N ARG A 102 -8.05 3.99 13.63
CA ARG A 102 -8.22 4.27 15.06
C ARG A 102 -6.90 4.07 15.76
N ILE A 103 -6.36 5.15 16.30
CA ILE A 103 -5.13 5.15 17.08
C ILE A 103 -5.48 5.08 18.54
N ARG A 104 -4.86 4.13 19.24
CA ARG A 104 -4.79 4.09 20.70
C ARG A 104 -3.42 4.57 21.12
N PHE A 105 -3.39 5.62 21.93
CA PHE A 105 -2.15 6.16 22.47
C PHE A 105 -1.73 5.43 23.74
N GLN A 106 -0.46 5.58 24.12
CA GLN A 106 0.09 4.99 25.34
C GLN A 106 -0.60 5.51 26.62
N ASP A 107 -1.13 6.73 26.61
CA ASP A 107 -1.92 7.30 27.71
C ASP A 107 -3.36 6.75 27.80
N GLY A 108 -3.71 5.80 26.92
CA GLY A 108 -5.03 5.17 26.85
C GLY A 108 -6.07 5.98 26.05
N THR A 109 -5.76 7.20 25.62
CA THR A 109 -6.65 8.00 24.78
C THR A 109 -6.78 7.38 23.38
N ARG A 110 -7.84 7.76 22.67
CA ARG A 110 -8.14 7.23 21.33
C ARG A 110 -8.47 8.37 20.38
N GLN A 111 -7.97 8.29 19.16
CA GLN A 111 -8.28 9.24 18.10
C GLN A 111 -8.50 8.49 16.78
N GLU A 112 -9.53 8.87 16.04
CA GLU A 112 -9.71 8.46 14.66
C GLU A 112 -9.10 9.52 13.74
N VAL A 113 -8.30 9.07 12.77
CA VAL A 113 -7.60 9.92 11.81
C VAL A 113 -7.70 9.34 10.41
N GLN A 114 -7.52 10.18 9.40
CA GLN A 114 -7.31 9.75 8.02
C GLN A 114 -5.82 9.55 7.78
N LEU A 115 -5.45 8.54 7.01
CA LEU A 115 -4.09 8.20 6.64
C LEU A 115 -3.91 8.38 5.12
N GLU A 116 -2.70 8.70 4.70
CA GLU A 116 -2.38 8.83 3.27
C GLU A 116 -2.30 7.43 2.61
N PRO A 117 -2.87 7.23 1.41
CA PRO A 117 -3.00 5.91 0.79
C PRO A 117 -1.67 5.31 0.30
N ASP A 118 -0.64 6.14 0.14
CA ASP A 118 0.68 5.79 -0.37
C ASP A 118 1.69 5.45 0.74
N ILE A 119 1.24 5.38 1.99
CA ILE A 119 2.09 4.99 3.12
C ILE A 119 2.58 3.55 2.93
N THR A 120 3.90 3.40 3.00
CA THR A 120 4.59 2.12 2.94
C THR A 120 5.45 1.97 4.18
N PHE A 121 5.19 0.93 4.96
CA PHE A 121 5.95 0.58 6.15
C PHE A 121 7.10 -0.37 5.80
N THR A 122 8.24 -0.16 6.44
CA THR A 122 9.45 -0.97 6.28
C THR A 122 9.97 -1.41 7.64
N GLY A 123 10.60 -2.60 7.68
CA GLY A 123 11.20 -3.12 8.89
C GLY A 123 11.90 -4.45 8.67
N GLN A 124 12.48 -5.00 9.72
CA GLN A 124 13.17 -6.29 9.73
C GLN A 124 12.31 -7.32 10.44
N SER A 125 12.03 -8.44 9.77
CA SER A 125 11.42 -9.61 10.39
C SER A 125 12.48 -10.69 10.62
N LYS A 126 12.12 -11.75 11.36
CA LYS A 126 13.01 -12.92 11.54
C LYS A 126 13.43 -13.63 10.24
N TRP A 127 12.73 -13.38 9.14
CA TRP A 127 13.05 -13.96 7.83
C TRP A 127 13.81 -13.00 6.90
N GLY A 128 13.97 -11.74 7.31
CA GLY A 128 14.60 -10.69 6.52
C GLY A 128 13.76 -9.42 6.40
N PRO A 129 14.19 -8.49 5.53
CA PRO A 129 13.54 -7.20 5.34
C PRO A 129 12.14 -7.35 4.74
N ILE A 130 11.21 -6.52 5.20
CA ILE A 130 9.84 -6.48 4.72
C ILE A 130 9.42 -5.05 4.36
N GLU A 131 8.50 -4.95 3.42
CA GLU A 131 7.83 -3.72 2.97
C GLU A 131 6.34 -4.04 2.85
N LEU A 132 5.49 -3.20 3.46
CA LEU A 132 4.04 -3.40 3.52
C LEU A 132 3.33 -2.10 3.19
N SER A 133 2.39 -2.17 2.26
CA SER A 133 1.50 -1.05 1.99
C SER A 133 0.49 -0.92 3.12
N ILE A 134 0.04 0.30 3.41
CA ILE A 134 -0.99 0.54 4.42
C ILE A 134 -2.26 -0.31 4.21
N GLY A 135 -2.63 -0.58 2.95
CA GLY A 135 -3.79 -1.41 2.61
C GLY A 135 -3.64 -2.90 2.88
N ASP A 136 -2.42 -3.39 3.11
CA ASP A 136 -2.16 -4.79 3.44
C ASP A 136 -2.20 -5.05 4.96
N ILE A 137 -2.29 -3.98 5.76
CA ILE A 137 -2.23 -4.03 7.22
C ILE A 137 -3.65 -3.93 7.80
N TYR A 138 -3.99 -4.84 8.70
CA TYR A 138 -5.21 -4.77 9.49
C TYR A 138 -5.00 -3.99 10.80
N SER A 139 -3.90 -4.26 11.50
CA SER A 139 -3.53 -3.54 12.71
C SER A 139 -2.04 -3.69 13.00
N PHE A 140 -1.46 -2.76 13.75
CA PHE A 140 -0.13 -2.95 14.35
C PHE A 140 -0.06 -2.41 15.77
N GLU A 141 0.72 -3.07 16.62
CA GLU A 141 0.85 -2.79 18.03
C GLU A 141 2.31 -2.67 18.43
N PHE A 142 2.67 -1.53 19.04
CA PHE A 142 4.03 -1.27 19.50
C PHE A 142 4.30 -2.06 20.77
N GLN A 143 5.40 -2.81 20.76
CA GLN A 143 5.89 -3.47 21.96
C GLN A 143 6.56 -2.39 22.82
N THR A 144 6.05 -2.23 24.04
CA THR A 144 6.69 -1.37 25.04
C THR A 144 7.65 -2.26 25.82
N GLU A 145 8.96 -2.02 25.71
CA GLU A 145 9.95 -2.59 26.63
C GLU A 145 9.97 -1.83 27.97
#